data_AF-A0A8H4B3B6-F1
#
_entry.id   AF-A0A8H4B3B6-F1
#
_cell.length_a   1.000
_cell.length_b   1.000
_cell.length_c   1.000
_cell.angle_alpha   90.00
_cell.angle_beta   90.00
_cell.angle_gamma   90.00
#
_symmetry.space_group_name_H-M   'P 1'
#
loop_
_entity.id
_entity.type
_entity.pdbx_description
1 polymer ?
#
loop_
_entity_poly.entity_id
_entity_poly.type
_entity_poly.pdbx_seq_one_letter_code
_entity_poly.pdbx_strand_id
1 'polypeptide(L)'
;MSSPAVTLTALSAENWDTETLIIFLHGQNLNLDEDDYEILRKEKIDGQIFPDKTEKKFMEDGMKRGPAIKLDKQARMFKEQTKVLEKGKIEYFWLFPYDMWSIQHFISWSTNMFGRIEKNEAHTVFYNTLYIIRDDPSTSQEVLGAVRSLLFIKKVSYFICQTHVFQV
;
A
#
# COMPACT_ATOMS: atom_id res chain seq x y z
N MET A 1 -4.99 5.68 -28.36
CA MET A 1 -5.86 6.45 -27.44
C MET A 1 -6.14 5.56 -26.25
N SER A 2 -5.57 5.88 -25.11
CA SER A 2 -5.77 5.18 -23.83
C SER A 2 -6.09 6.27 -22.81
N SER A 3 -7.23 6.18 -22.13
CA SER A 3 -7.67 7.22 -21.19
C SER A 3 -6.68 7.34 -20.02
N PRO A 4 -6.17 8.54 -19.70
CA PRO A 4 -5.24 8.75 -18.58
C PRO A 4 -5.94 8.70 -17.20
N ALA A 5 -7.25 8.44 -17.15
CA ALA A 5 -8.03 8.41 -15.91
C ALA A 5 -7.88 7.10 -15.11
N VAL A 6 -7.30 6.03 -15.67
CA VAL A 6 -7.28 4.71 -15.03
C VAL A 6 -6.03 4.47 -14.16
N THR A 7 -5.11 5.44 -14.06
CA THR A 7 -3.75 5.16 -13.57
C THR A 7 -3.36 5.78 -12.21
N LEU A 8 -4.29 6.26 -11.37
CA LEU A 8 -3.87 7.10 -10.22
C LEU A 8 -4.54 6.92 -8.86
N THR A 9 -5.37 5.90 -8.60
CA THR A 9 -5.97 5.75 -7.25
C THR A 9 -5.32 4.67 -6.38
N ALA A 10 -4.58 3.69 -6.93
CA ALA A 10 -4.03 2.54 -6.19
C ALA A 10 -2.82 2.86 -5.28
N LEU A 11 -2.85 4.00 -4.61
CA LEU A 11 -1.86 4.47 -3.66
C LEU A 11 -2.45 4.51 -2.27
N SER A 12 -2.09 3.47 -1.51
CA SER A 12 -2.60 3.13 -0.19
C SER A 12 -4.13 3.03 -0.13
N ALA A 13 -4.64 1.91 -0.65
CA ALA A 13 -5.97 1.38 -0.31
C ALA A 13 -6.33 1.52 1.18
N GLU A 14 -5.33 1.40 2.07
CA GLU A 14 -5.45 1.53 3.53
C GLU A 14 -5.97 2.90 4.01
N ASN A 15 -5.85 3.96 3.20
CA ASN A 15 -6.24 5.32 3.58
C ASN A 15 -7.52 5.80 2.89
N TRP A 16 -8.18 4.95 2.10
CA TRP A 16 -9.41 5.36 1.42
C TRP A 16 -10.57 5.40 2.40
N ASP A 17 -11.22 6.55 2.51
CA ASP A 17 -12.53 6.63 3.14
C ASP A 17 -13.62 5.92 2.31
N THR A 18 -14.82 5.79 2.88
CA THR A 18 -15.93 5.09 2.22
C THR A 18 -16.29 5.68 0.86
N GLU A 19 -16.23 7.01 0.69
CA GLU A 19 -16.56 7.65 -0.61
C GLU A 19 -15.49 7.35 -1.67
N THR A 20 -14.22 7.39 -1.30
CA THR A 20 -13.11 7.04 -2.20
C THR A 20 -13.22 5.58 -2.65
N LEU A 21 -13.59 4.67 -1.74
CA LEU A 21 -13.88 3.27 -2.07
C LEU A 21 -15.06 3.15 -3.05
N ILE A 22 -16.16 3.87 -2.83
CA ILE A 22 -17.33 3.85 -3.72
C ILE A 22 -16.98 4.33 -5.13
N ILE A 23 -16.19 5.40 -5.26
CA ILE A 23 -15.70 5.90 -6.55
C ILE A 23 -14.91 4.81 -7.28
N PHE A 24 -14.02 4.10 -6.58
CA PHE A 24 -13.30 2.97 -7.15
C PHE A 24 -14.25 1.86 -7.62
N LEU A 25 -15.24 1.49 -6.81
CA LEU A 25 -16.20 0.43 -7.12
C LEU A 25 -17.10 0.77 -8.33
N HIS A 26 -17.50 2.04 -8.48
CA HIS A 26 -18.16 2.51 -9.71
C HIS A 26 -17.29 2.27 -10.93
N GLY A 27 -15.98 2.55 -10.83
CA GLY A 27 -15.00 2.29 -11.90
C GLY A 27 -14.85 0.81 -12.27
N GLN A 28 -15.22 -0.12 -11.39
CA GLN A 28 -15.18 -1.56 -11.66
C GLN A 28 -16.39 -2.09 -12.44
N ASN A 29 -17.39 -1.24 -12.73
CA ASN A 29 -18.59 -1.58 -13.50
C ASN A 29 -19.31 -2.85 -12.99
N LEU A 30 -19.50 -2.92 -11.68
CA LEU A 30 -20.11 -4.08 -11.01
C LEU A 30 -21.63 -4.16 -11.21
N ASN A 31 -22.26 -3.12 -11.78
CA ASN A 31 -23.71 -3.00 -11.86
C ASN A 31 -24.36 -3.14 -10.48
N LEU A 32 -23.89 -2.30 -9.54
CA LEU A 32 -24.49 -2.03 -8.23
C LEU A 32 -25.36 -0.78 -8.35
N ASP A 33 -26.43 -0.71 -7.58
CA ASP A 33 -27.30 0.47 -7.51
C ASP A 33 -26.97 1.34 -6.28
N GLU A 34 -27.67 2.46 -6.13
CA GLU A 34 -27.42 3.41 -5.03
C GLU A 34 -27.74 2.79 -3.67
N ASP A 35 -28.77 1.94 -3.57
CA ASP A 35 -29.15 1.26 -2.33
C ASP A 35 -28.00 0.35 -1.85
N ASP A 36 -27.31 -0.34 -2.77
CA ASP A 36 -26.11 -1.12 -2.46
C ASP A 36 -24.99 -0.23 -1.88
N TYR A 37 -24.78 0.97 -2.45
CA TYR A 37 -23.76 1.91 -1.96
C TYR A 37 -24.14 2.58 -0.63
N GLU A 38 -25.43 2.83 -0.38
CA GLU A 38 -25.93 3.32 0.91
C GLU A 38 -25.59 2.35 2.06
N ILE A 39 -25.61 1.04 1.81
CA ILE A 39 -25.20 0.04 2.81
C ILE A 39 -23.73 0.21 3.18
N LEU A 40 -22.84 0.42 2.20
CA LEU A 40 -21.42 0.65 2.46
C LEU A 40 -21.21 1.91 3.31
N ARG A 41 -21.94 3.00 3.02
CA ARG A 41 -21.89 4.25 3.80
C ARG A 41 -22.40 4.06 5.23
N LYS A 42 -23.53 3.37 5.38
CA LYS A 42 -24.17 3.13 6.68
C LYS A 42 -23.26 2.33 7.60
N GLU A 43 -22.64 1.27 7.08
CA GLU A 43 -21.70 0.43 7.83
C GLU A 43 -20.27 1.01 7.88
N LYS A 44 -20.05 2.16 7.24
CA LYS A 44 -18.75 2.84 7.16
C LYS A 44 -17.63 1.92 6.68
N ILE A 45 -17.92 1.13 5.64
CA ILE A 45 -16.93 0.25 5.03
C ILE A 45 -15.97 1.11 4.22
N ASP A 46 -14.73 1.19 4.67
CA ASP A 46 -13.65 1.94 4.06
C ASP A 46 -12.66 1.00 3.34
N GLY A 47 -11.62 1.57 2.70
CA GLY A 47 -10.62 0.78 1.98
C GLY A 47 -9.78 -0.15 2.86
N GLN A 48 -9.77 0.08 4.18
CA GLN A 48 -9.10 -0.77 5.15
C GLN A 48 -9.95 -1.99 5.53
N ILE A 49 -11.25 -1.81 5.72
CA ILE A 49 -12.18 -2.88 6.13
C ILE A 49 -12.60 -3.73 4.94
N PHE A 50 -12.80 -3.12 3.78
CA PHE A 50 -13.32 -3.76 2.57
C PHE A 50 -12.62 -5.08 2.17
N PRO A 51 -11.28 -5.19 2.17
CA PRO A 51 -10.57 -6.41 1.75
C PRO A 51 -10.86 -7.64 2.64
N ASP A 52 -11.36 -7.42 3.85
CA ASP A 52 -11.67 -8.46 4.84
C ASP A 52 -13.18 -8.77 4.96
N LYS A 53 -14.01 -8.08 4.16
CA LYS A 53 -15.43 -8.41 4.02
C LYS A 53 -15.59 -9.66 3.15
N THR A 54 -16.61 -10.44 3.47
CA THR A 54 -16.99 -11.66 2.73
C THR A 54 -18.44 -11.52 2.26
N GLU A 55 -18.87 -12.35 1.30
CA GLU A 55 -20.28 -12.40 0.86
C GLU A 55 -21.23 -12.45 2.07
N LYS A 56 -20.93 -13.33 3.03
CA LYS A 56 -21.71 -13.48 4.26
C LYS A 56 -21.75 -12.20 5.10
N LYS A 57 -20.61 -11.54 5.32
CA LYS A 57 -20.57 -10.29 6.11
C LYS A 57 -21.33 -9.17 5.41
N PHE A 58 -21.25 -9.06 4.08
CA PHE A 58 -22.06 -8.09 3.33
C PHE A 58 -23.55 -8.39 3.48
N MET A 59 -23.96 -9.66 3.45
CA MET A 59 -25.36 -10.02 3.67
C MET A 59 -25.83 -9.71 5.09
N GLU A 60 -24.99 -9.90 6.10
CA GLU A 60 -25.26 -9.53 7.50
C GLU A 60 -25.49 -8.01 7.66
N ASP A 61 -24.81 -7.20 6.86
CA ASP A 61 -25.00 -5.74 6.78
C ASP A 61 -26.30 -5.32 6.06
N GLY A 62 -27.03 -6.28 5.46
CA GLY A 62 -28.27 -6.03 4.70
C GLY A 62 -28.11 -6.06 3.19
N MET A 63 -26.92 -6.37 2.66
CA MET A 63 -26.70 -6.48 1.22
C MET A 63 -27.46 -7.68 0.63
N LYS A 64 -28.11 -7.50 -0.52
CA LYS A 64 -28.69 -8.62 -1.26
C LYS A 64 -27.59 -9.55 -1.77
N ARG A 65 -27.91 -10.84 -1.90
CA ARG A 65 -26.94 -11.88 -2.29
C ARG A 65 -26.18 -11.58 -3.58
N GLY A 66 -26.86 -11.05 -4.61
CA GLY A 66 -26.24 -10.72 -5.90
C GLY A 66 -25.11 -9.69 -5.77
N PRO A 67 -25.40 -8.47 -5.29
CA PRO A 67 -24.40 -7.45 -4.93
C PRO A 67 -23.30 -7.97 -4.00
N ALA A 68 -23.66 -8.73 -2.95
CA ALA A 68 -22.71 -9.29 -1.99
C ALA A 68 -21.65 -10.20 -2.65
N ILE A 69 -22.04 -11.07 -3.58
CA ILE A 69 -21.10 -11.93 -4.34
C ILE A 69 -20.12 -11.08 -5.16
N LYS A 70 -20.61 -10.02 -5.80
CA LYS A 70 -19.77 -9.15 -6.64
C LYS A 70 -18.75 -8.38 -5.81
N LEU A 71 -19.18 -7.81 -4.69
CA LEU A 71 -18.33 -7.09 -3.76
C LEU A 71 -17.29 -8.01 -3.11
N ASP A 72 -17.67 -9.22 -2.71
CA ASP A 72 -16.75 -10.22 -2.16
C ASP A 72 -15.67 -10.63 -3.16
N LYS A 73 -16.02 -10.80 -4.44
CA LYS A 73 -15.03 -11.05 -5.49
C LYS A 73 -14.05 -9.87 -5.64
N GLN A 74 -14.55 -8.64 -5.60
CA GLN A 74 -13.73 -7.44 -5.71
C GLN A 74 -12.84 -7.24 -4.49
N ALA A 75 -13.34 -7.45 -3.27
CA ALA A 75 -12.57 -7.42 -2.04
C ALA A 75 -11.38 -8.38 -2.09
N ARG A 76 -11.60 -9.60 -2.60
CA ARG A 76 -10.53 -10.60 -2.79
C ARG A 76 -9.50 -10.15 -3.83
N MET A 77 -9.93 -9.62 -4.97
CA MET A 77 -9.01 -9.10 -6.00
C MET A 77 -8.19 -7.92 -5.48
N PHE A 78 -8.83 -7.02 -4.76
CA PHE A 78 -8.21 -5.86 -4.12
C PHE A 78 -7.15 -6.30 -3.10
N LYS A 79 -7.48 -7.25 -2.22
CA LYS A 79 -6.54 -7.85 -1.26
C LYS A 79 -5.35 -8.54 -1.92
N GLU A 80 -5.56 -9.19 -3.05
CA GLU A 80 -4.46 -9.86 -3.77
C GLU A 80 -3.55 -8.83 -4.45
N GLN A 81 -4.12 -7.76 -5.04
CA GLN A 81 -3.35 -6.68 -5.63
C GLN A 81 -2.51 -5.94 -4.59
N THR A 82 -3.03 -5.68 -3.38
CA THR A 82 -2.25 -5.06 -2.32
C THR A 82 -1.08 -5.95 -1.89
N LYS A 83 -1.30 -7.27 -1.72
CA LYS A 83 -0.22 -8.23 -1.43
C LYS A 83 0.83 -8.29 -2.53
N VAL A 84 0.44 -8.30 -3.80
CA VAL A 84 1.38 -8.31 -4.93
C VAL A 84 2.19 -7.02 -4.94
N LEU A 85 1.56 -5.87 -4.66
CA LEU A 85 2.23 -4.58 -4.56
C LEU A 85 3.21 -4.53 -3.38
N GLU A 86 2.81 -5.00 -2.20
CA GLU A 86 3.67 -5.12 -1.02
C GLU A 86 4.87 -6.03 -1.29
N LYS A 87 4.61 -7.22 -1.85
CA LYS A 87 5.65 -8.17 -2.23
C LYS A 87 6.60 -7.56 -3.26
N GLY A 88 6.06 -6.94 -4.30
CA GLY A 88 6.84 -6.23 -5.31
C GLY A 88 7.73 -5.17 -4.68
N LYS A 89 7.23 -4.34 -3.77
CA LYS A 89 8.06 -3.35 -3.06
C LYS A 89 9.21 -3.98 -2.26
N ILE A 90 9.07 -5.22 -1.78
CA ILE A 90 10.15 -5.95 -1.09
C ILE A 90 11.15 -6.57 -2.08
N GLU A 91 10.75 -6.85 -3.33
CA GLU A 91 11.61 -7.39 -4.39
C GLU A 91 12.78 -6.47 -4.76
N TYR A 92 12.69 -5.17 -4.48
CA TYR A 92 13.80 -4.23 -4.64
C TYR A 92 15.14 -4.74 -4.08
N PHE A 93 15.12 -5.24 -2.85
CA PHE A 93 16.33 -5.71 -2.16
C PHE A 93 16.86 -7.04 -2.72
N TRP A 94 16.03 -7.76 -3.48
CA TRP A 94 16.43 -8.97 -4.20
C TRP A 94 16.97 -8.66 -5.61
N LEU A 95 16.42 -7.64 -6.26
CA LEU A 95 16.72 -7.28 -7.64
C LEU A 95 18.01 -6.47 -7.80
N PHE A 96 18.36 -5.66 -6.79
CA PHE A 96 19.52 -4.79 -6.84
C PHE A 96 20.58 -5.21 -5.84
N PRO A 97 21.88 -5.13 -6.21
CA PRO A 97 22.97 -5.36 -5.27
C PRO A 97 22.98 -4.29 -4.17
N TYR A 98 23.50 -4.65 -3.00
CA TYR A 98 23.38 -3.85 -1.78
C TYR A 98 24.10 -2.49 -1.82
N ASP A 99 25.07 -2.33 -2.72
CA ASP A 99 25.79 -1.07 -2.98
C ASP A 99 24.92 -0.04 -3.73
N MET A 100 23.89 -0.50 -4.45
CA MET A 100 22.89 0.36 -5.08
C MET A 100 21.73 0.73 -4.15
N TRP A 101 21.63 0.13 -2.98
CA TRP A 101 20.51 0.37 -2.07
C TRP A 101 20.54 1.81 -1.55
N SER A 102 19.51 2.58 -1.88
CA SER A 102 19.26 3.88 -1.29
C SER A 102 17.76 4.17 -1.32
N ILE A 103 17.30 5.02 -0.40
CA ILE A 103 15.90 5.44 -0.38
C ILE A 103 15.50 6.16 -1.68
N GLN A 104 16.43 6.91 -2.29
CA GLN A 104 16.17 7.62 -3.55
C GLN A 104 16.03 6.65 -4.72
N HIS A 105 16.92 5.66 -4.81
CA HIS A 105 16.84 4.64 -5.85
C HIS A 105 15.59 3.77 -5.68
N PHE A 106 15.25 3.42 -4.43
CA PHE A 106 13.99 2.74 -4.11
C PHE A 106 12.77 3.54 -4.57
N ILE A 107 12.65 4.82 -4.18
CA ILE A 107 11.54 5.69 -4.60
C ILE A 107 11.46 5.77 -6.13
N SER A 108 12.60 5.95 -6.81
CA SER A 108 12.65 6.05 -8.27
C SER A 108 12.17 4.76 -8.94
N TRP A 109 12.73 3.61 -8.51
CA TRP A 109 12.36 2.31 -9.04
C TRP A 109 10.89 1.98 -8.78
N SER A 110 10.44 2.14 -7.54
CA SER A 110 9.05 1.84 -7.18
C SER A 110 8.07 2.79 -7.87
N THR A 111 8.44 4.06 -8.09
CA THR A 111 7.60 5.01 -8.84
C THR A 111 7.44 4.58 -10.30
N ASN A 112 8.51 4.07 -10.91
CA ASN A 112 8.49 3.57 -12.28
C ASN A 112 7.65 2.29 -12.41
N MET A 113 7.76 1.38 -11.44
CA MET A 113 7.10 0.06 -11.49
C MET A 113 5.62 0.11 -11.09
N PHE A 114 5.25 0.95 -10.12
CA PHE A 114 3.93 0.91 -9.48
C PHE A 114 3.13 2.22 -9.61
N GLY A 115 3.66 3.23 -10.31
CA GLY A 115 3.10 4.58 -10.35
C GLY A 115 3.57 5.42 -9.16
N ARG A 116 3.04 6.63 -9.00
CA ARG A 116 3.45 7.57 -7.91
C ARG A 116 3.46 6.82 -6.57
N ILE A 117 4.39 7.09 -5.66
CA ILE A 117 4.35 6.53 -4.29
C ILE A 117 4.36 7.66 -3.28
N GLU A 118 3.56 7.55 -2.23
CA GLU A 118 3.63 8.53 -1.15
C GLU A 118 5.00 8.45 -0.49
N LYS A 119 5.64 9.61 -0.29
CA LYS A 119 6.99 9.68 0.29
C LYS A 119 7.06 9.01 1.67
N ASN A 120 5.99 9.10 2.46
CA ASN A 120 5.94 8.48 3.79
C ASN A 120 5.86 6.96 3.70
N GLU A 121 5.06 6.43 2.77
CA GLU A 121 4.91 5.00 2.51
C GLU A 121 6.25 4.39 2.04
N ALA A 122 6.92 5.03 1.08
CA ALA A 122 8.20 4.55 0.57
C ALA A 122 9.28 4.47 1.68
N HIS A 123 9.34 5.47 2.56
CA HIS A 123 10.23 5.44 3.72
C HIS A 123 9.90 4.29 4.68
N THR A 124 8.62 4.09 4.99
CA THR A 124 8.17 3.03 5.88
C THR A 124 8.56 1.67 5.34
N VAL A 125 8.23 1.37 4.08
CA VAL A 125 8.56 0.08 3.46
C VAL A 125 10.07 -0.13 3.42
N PHE A 126 10.83 0.83 2.89
CA PHE A 126 12.27 0.70 2.76
C PHE A 126 12.96 0.39 4.10
N TYR A 127 12.64 1.15 5.15
CA TYR A 127 13.30 0.96 6.44
C TYR A 127 12.77 -0.22 7.24
N ASN A 128 11.49 -0.57 7.13
CA ASN A 128 10.96 -1.78 7.78
C ASN A 128 11.61 -3.03 7.18
N THR A 129 11.78 -3.09 5.86
CA THR A 129 12.49 -4.19 5.21
C THR A 129 13.95 -4.27 5.65
N LEU A 130 14.65 -3.14 5.80
CA LEU A 130 16.01 -3.13 6.35
C LEU A 130 16.08 -3.68 7.78
N TYR A 131 15.08 -3.42 8.63
CA TYR A 131 15.01 -4.01 9.97
C TYR A 131 14.79 -5.53 9.92
N ILE A 132 13.92 -6.01 9.02
CA ILE A 132 13.71 -7.45 8.79
C ILE A 132 15.02 -8.12 8.36
N ILE A 133 15.74 -7.55 7.38
CA ILE A 133 17.03 -8.09 6.90
C ILE A 133 18.08 -8.08 8.02
N ARG A 134 18.10 -7.04 8.86
CA ARG A 134 19.04 -6.95 10.00
C ARG A 134 18.81 -8.06 11.03
N ASP A 135 17.55 -8.37 11.31
CA ASP A 135 17.14 -9.30 12.37
C ASP A 135 17.09 -10.76 11.88
N ASP A 136 17.22 -10.99 10.58
CA ASP A 136 17.37 -12.32 9.99
C ASP A 136 18.77 -12.90 10.28
N PRO A 137 18.87 -14.02 11.03
CA PRO A 137 20.15 -14.64 11.37
C PRO A 137 20.89 -15.22 10.16
N SER A 138 20.23 -15.37 9.01
CA SER A 138 20.82 -15.89 7.78
C SER A 138 21.51 -14.82 6.91
N THR A 139 21.35 -13.53 7.25
CA THR A 139 21.93 -12.43 6.48
C THR A 139 23.46 -12.42 6.55
N SER A 140 24.12 -12.29 5.40
CA SER A 140 25.58 -12.23 5.33
C SER A 140 26.15 -10.95 5.96
N GLN A 141 27.43 -10.99 6.35
CA GLN A 141 28.06 -9.85 7.01
C GLN A 141 28.20 -8.62 6.10
N GLU A 142 28.39 -8.84 4.80
CA GLU A 142 28.47 -7.78 3.78
C GLU A 142 27.13 -7.03 3.68
N VAL A 143 26.03 -7.78 3.58
CA VAL A 143 24.68 -7.22 3.54
C VAL A 143 24.34 -6.53 4.85
N LEU A 144 24.67 -7.13 6.01
CA LEU A 144 24.50 -6.50 7.32
C LEU A 144 25.29 -5.18 7.43
N GLY A 145 26.48 -5.10 6.84
CA GLY A 145 27.28 -3.87 6.77
C GLY A 145 26.56 -2.75 6.01
N ALA A 146 25.99 -3.07 4.84
CA ALA A 146 25.20 -2.14 4.04
C ALA A 146 23.93 -1.68 4.80
N VAL A 147 23.18 -2.63 5.38
CA VAL A 147 21.97 -2.36 6.16
C VAL A 147 22.25 -1.43 7.34
N ARG A 148 23.32 -1.70 8.12
CA ARG A 148 23.70 -0.86 9.27
C ARG A 148 24.04 0.57 8.83
N SER A 149 24.74 0.72 7.70
CA SER A 149 25.08 2.02 7.13
C SER A 149 23.83 2.81 6.74
N LEU A 150 22.87 2.17 6.07
CA LEU A 150 21.59 2.79 5.68
C LEU A 150 20.71 3.17 6.88
N LEU A 151 20.66 2.33 7.91
CA LEU A 151 19.95 2.62 9.15
C LEU A 151 20.62 3.74 9.96
N PHE A 152 21.95 3.87 9.88
CA PHE A 152 22.67 5.00 10.46
C PHE A 152 22.31 6.31 9.76
N ILE A 153 22.30 6.34 8.42
CA ILE A 153 21.88 7.50 7.62
C ILE A 153 20.47 7.95 8.02
N LYS A 154 19.54 7.02 8.23
CA LYS A 154 18.17 7.34 8.72
C LYS A 154 18.21 8.15 10.01
N LYS A 155 18.99 7.69 11.00
CA LYS A 155 19.09 8.34 12.32
C LYS A 155 19.66 9.75 12.21
N VAL A 156 20.69 9.93 11.40
CA VAL A 156 21.32 11.24 11.17
C VAL A 156 20.34 12.20 10.51
N SER A 157 19.66 11.78 9.45
CA SER A 157 18.66 12.61 8.75
C SER A 157 17.51 13.04 9.67
N TYR A 158 17.03 12.14 10.53
CA TYR A 158 16.01 12.46 11.53
C TYR A 158 16.49 13.53 12.53
N PHE A 159 17.72 13.39 13.03
CA PHE A 159 18.30 14.32 14.01
C PHE A 159 18.53 15.72 13.42
N ILE A 160 18.96 15.80 12.15
CA ILE A 160 19.12 17.07 11.43
C ILE A 160 17.76 17.76 11.21
N CYS A 161 16.71 17.00 10.85
CA CYS A 161 15.37 17.55 10.72
C CYS A 161 14.79 18.06 12.04
N GLN A 162 15.06 17.41 13.17
CA GLN A 162 14.58 17.87 14.48
C GLN A 162 15.30 19.12 14.98
N THR A 163 16.61 19.22 14.75
CA THR A 163 17.41 20.38 15.22
C THR A 163 17.06 21.69 14.51
N HIS A 164 16.55 21.64 13.27
CA HIS A 164 16.04 22.82 12.55
C HIS A 164 14.65 23.29 13.03
N VAL A 165 13.92 22.51 13.82
CA VAL A 165 12.62 22.91 14.40
C VAL A 165 12.79 23.66 15.73
N PHE A 166 13.97 23.58 16.36
CA PHE A 166 14.28 24.23 17.65
C PHE A 166 15.14 25.50 17.52
N GLN A 167 15.34 26.03 16.32
CA GLN A 167 15.92 27.36 16.10
C GLN A 167 14.84 28.31 15.55
N VAL A 168 13.89 28.70 16.40
CA VAL A 168 13.02 29.87 16.21
C VAL A 168 13.09 30.71 17.47
#